data_AF-A0A7X8HLL2-F1
#
_entry.id   AF-A0A7X8HLL2-F1
#
_cell.length_a   1.000
_cell.length_b   1.000
_cell.length_c   1.000
_cell.angle_alpha   90.00
_cell.angle_beta   90.00
_cell.angle_gamma   90.00
#
_symmetry.space_group_name_H-M   'P 1'
#
loop_
_entity.id
_entity.type
_entity.pdbx_description
1 polymer ?
#
loop_
_entity_poly.entity_id
_entity_poly.type
_entity_poly.pdbx_seq_one_letter_code
_entity_poly.pdbx_strand_id
1 'polypeptide(L)'
;MQEGMCKNCGSLVYVDPKHENCHCLFCDCVFPAKEALEIVKHPQDYEFLNEEQPEYKGEAINPQQTKVNANLDQLIERREKKSKAASKPKPKYAIEKKEIPDVNLSKKQILTIIGIVLAVVAIFLVITLPQTVTRDQHRANITDEFKKALNDETYNDLIDYDQGFAIYRMNNTHADLIVEAELSKEDARDIFASYCEARANVHNIDLEDMNKVYADVSFRISMPGNGGYLIRDKNLADLDNLELIEVLP
;
A
#
# COMPACT_ATOMS: atom_id res chain seq x y z
N MET A 1 -14.60 28.62 -25.74
CA MET A 1 -13.94 27.34 -26.00
C MET A 1 -14.98 26.25 -25.87
N GLN A 2 -14.92 25.26 -26.76
CA GLN A 2 -15.79 24.09 -26.79
C GLN A 2 -14.90 22.85 -26.89
N GLU A 3 -15.41 21.72 -26.42
CA GLU A 3 -14.74 20.43 -26.56
C GLU A 3 -15.00 19.90 -27.98
N GLY A 4 -13.92 19.51 -28.66
CA GLY A 4 -13.94 18.83 -29.95
C GLY A 4 -13.09 17.56 -29.89
N MET A 5 -13.05 16.82 -30.98
CA MET A 5 -12.29 15.56 -31.08
C MET A 5 -11.39 15.58 -32.31
N CYS A 6 -10.16 15.08 -32.15
CA CYS A 6 -9.20 14.99 -33.24
C CYS A 6 -9.60 13.92 -34.25
N LYS A 7 -9.66 14.29 -35.54
CA LYS A 7 -9.98 13.35 -36.62
C LYS A 7 -8.95 12.25 -36.84
N ASN A 8 -7.69 12.48 -36.46
CA ASN A 8 -6.62 11.52 -36.69
C ASN A 8 -6.50 10.51 -35.54
N CYS A 9 -6.49 10.99 -34.29
CA CYS A 9 -6.17 10.16 -33.12
C CYS A 9 -7.29 10.03 -32.07
N GLY A 10 -8.46 10.62 -32.31
CA GLY A 10 -9.60 10.56 -31.39
C GLY A 10 -9.40 11.28 -30.06
N SER A 11 -8.26 11.96 -29.86
CA SER A 11 -8.00 12.70 -28.64
C SER A 11 -8.91 13.93 -28.53
N LEU A 12 -9.36 14.22 -27.30
CA LEU A 12 -10.10 15.44 -27.00
C LEU A 12 -9.23 16.68 -27.22
N VAL A 13 -9.77 17.65 -27.96
CA VAL A 13 -9.12 18.93 -28.26
C VAL A 13 -10.02 20.08 -27.83
N TYR A 14 -9.43 21.15 -27.29
CA TYR A 14 -10.18 22.37 -26.98
C TYR A 14 -10.17 23.29 -28.18
N VAL A 15 -11.36 23.54 -28.73
CA VAL A 15 -11.56 24.32 -29.95
C VAL A 15 -12.08 25.70 -29.57
N ASP A 16 -11.50 26.76 -30.15
CA ASP A 16 -12.10 28.09 -30.12
C ASP A 16 -12.92 28.29 -31.40
N PRO A 17 -14.25 28.46 -31.32
CA PRO A 17 -15.10 28.64 -32.51
C PRO A 17 -14.79 29.93 -33.30
N LYS A 18 -13.95 30.83 -32.78
CA LYS A 18 -13.46 32.01 -33.50
C LYS A 18 -12.32 31.71 -34.47
N HIS A 19 -11.63 30.58 -34.33
CA HIS A 19 -10.55 30.15 -35.21
C HIS A 19 -11.06 29.15 -36.25
N GLU A 20 -10.56 29.27 -37.48
CA GLU A 20 -10.98 28.41 -38.60
C GLU A 20 -10.47 26.97 -38.44
N ASN A 21 -9.27 26.82 -37.88
CA ASN A 21 -8.60 25.55 -37.64
C ASN A 21 -8.44 25.29 -36.14
N CYS A 22 -8.27 24.01 -35.79
CA CYS A 22 -7.81 23.54 -34.51
C CYS A 22 -6.57 22.66 -34.68
N HIS A 23 -5.73 22.60 -33.66
CA HIS A 23 -4.49 21.82 -33.63
C HIS A 23 -4.56 20.78 -32.50
N CYS A 24 -4.29 19.52 -32.82
CA CYS A 24 -4.20 18.46 -31.81
C CYS A 24 -2.81 18.44 -31.19
N LEU A 25 -2.70 18.59 -29.86
CA LEU A 25 -1.41 18.55 -29.16
C LEU A 25 -0.76 17.15 -29.13
N PHE A 26 -1.54 16.09 -29.39
CA PHE A 26 -1.08 14.71 -29.23
C PHE A 26 -0.47 14.11 -30.50
N CYS A 27 -1.02 14.47 -31.66
CA CYS A 27 -0.58 13.93 -32.95
C CYS A 27 -0.24 15.03 -33.96
N ASP A 28 -0.19 16.29 -33.53
CA ASP A 28 0.08 17.48 -34.35
C ASP A 28 -0.83 17.70 -35.57
N CYS A 29 -1.96 16.98 -35.66
CA CYS A 29 -2.93 17.16 -36.73
C CYS A 29 -3.57 18.55 -36.67
N VAL A 30 -3.53 19.27 -37.79
CA VAL A 30 -4.22 20.56 -37.98
C VAL A 30 -5.38 20.37 -38.96
N PHE A 31 -6.57 20.74 -38.52
CA PHE A 31 -7.79 20.52 -39.28
C PHE A 31 -8.90 21.51 -38.87
N PRO A 32 -9.98 21.66 -39.65
CA PRO A 32 -11.03 22.63 -39.38
C PRO A 32 -11.69 22.46 -38.00
N ALA A 33 -11.90 23.58 -37.31
CA ALA A 33 -12.54 23.62 -35.99
C ALA A 33 -13.96 23.05 -35.99
N LYS A 34 -14.71 23.23 -37.09
CA LYS A 34 -16.06 22.69 -37.26
C LYS A 34 -16.08 21.17 -37.30
N GLU A 35 -15.12 20.57 -38.00
CA GLU A 35 -14.97 19.12 -38.13
C GLU A 35 -14.75 18.49 -36.74
N ALA A 36 -13.91 19.11 -35.90
CA ALA A 36 -13.69 18.65 -34.52
C ALA A 36 -14.95 18.64 -33.65
N LEU A 37 -15.84 19.62 -33.82
CA LEU A 37 -17.10 19.74 -33.09
C LEU A 37 -18.20 18.80 -33.61
N GLU A 38 -18.05 18.30 -34.82
CA GLU A 38 -18.94 17.28 -35.39
C GLU A 38 -18.52 15.87 -34.95
N ILE A 39 -17.22 15.57 -35.02
CA ILE A 39 -16.67 14.27 -34.60
C ILE A 39 -16.99 13.96 -33.14
N VAL A 40 -16.90 14.95 -32.24
CA VAL A 40 -17.18 14.74 -30.82
C VAL A 40 -18.64 14.34 -30.53
N LYS A 41 -19.59 14.70 -31.40
CA LYS A 41 -21.01 14.34 -31.26
C LYS A 41 -21.28 12.91 -31.73
N HIS A 42 -20.48 12.44 -32.68
CA HIS A 42 -20.64 11.16 -33.36
C HIS A 42 -19.31 10.40 -33.46
N PRO A 43 -18.63 10.10 -32.34
CA PRO A 43 -17.29 9.53 -32.37
C PRO A 43 -17.25 8.11 -32.94
N GLN A 44 -18.38 7.39 -32.92
CA GLN A 44 -18.50 6.03 -33.44
C GLN A 44 -18.60 5.97 -34.98
N ASP A 45 -18.89 7.11 -35.62
CA ASP A 45 -19.08 7.19 -37.07
C ASP A 45 -17.78 7.57 -37.81
N TYR A 46 -16.67 7.71 -37.08
CA TYR A 46 -15.38 8.14 -37.61
C TYR A 46 -14.29 7.09 -37.36
N GLU A 47 -13.48 6.82 -38.38
CA GLU A 47 -12.28 5.99 -38.27
C GLU A 47 -11.05 6.85 -37.96
N PHE A 48 -10.34 6.54 -36.88
CA PHE A 48 -9.14 7.24 -36.44
C PHE A 48 -7.88 6.53 -36.94
N LEU A 49 -7.34 7.00 -38.07
CA LEU A 49 -6.23 6.35 -38.77
C LEU A 49 -4.90 6.36 -38.00
N ASN A 50 -4.70 7.30 -37.06
CA ASN A 50 -3.47 7.47 -36.28
C ASN A 50 -2.19 7.57 -37.13
N GLU A 51 -2.26 8.26 -38.27
CA GLU A 51 -1.10 8.46 -39.14
C GLU A 51 -0.16 9.53 -38.57
N GLU A 52 1.15 9.34 -38.72
CA GLU A 52 2.16 10.33 -38.33
C GLU A 52 1.93 11.64 -39.10
N GLN A 53 1.71 12.74 -38.38
CA GLN A 53 1.54 14.06 -38.98
C GLN A 53 2.86 14.84 -38.97
N PRO A 54 3.09 15.70 -39.96
CA PRO A 54 4.25 16.59 -39.95
C PRO A 54 4.15 17.59 -38.79
N GLU A 55 5.29 17.90 -38.19
CA GLU A 55 5.39 18.89 -37.11
C GLU A 55 4.87 20.27 -37.60
N TYR A 56 3.86 20.80 -36.89
CA TYR A 56 3.23 22.07 -37.26
C TYR A 56 4.11 23.26 -36.87
N LYS A 57 4.55 24.05 -37.87
CA LYS A 57 5.42 25.23 -37.70
C LYS A 57 4.70 26.58 -37.83
N GLY A 58 3.38 26.59 -37.89
CA GLY A 58 2.60 27.82 -38.06
C GLY A 58 2.35 28.56 -36.74
N GLU A 59 1.60 29.67 -36.82
CA GLU A 59 1.20 30.44 -35.63
C GLU A 59 0.33 29.58 -34.70
N ALA A 60 0.48 29.79 -33.38
CA ALA A 60 -0.21 29.00 -32.36
C ALA A 60 -1.73 29.12 -32.48
N ILE A 61 -2.39 28.05 -32.91
CA ILE A 61 -3.83 27.99 -33.17
C ILE A 61 -4.64 27.87 -31.86
N ASN A 62 -4.03 27.33 -30.79
CA ASN A 62 -4.74 27.05 -29.53
C ASN A 62 -4.44 28.07 -28.41
N PRO A 63 -5.46 28.67 -27.78
CA PRO A 63 -5.27 29.63 -26.68
C PRO A 63 -4.67 29.03 -25.40
N GLN A 64 -4.71 27.69 -25.22
CA GLN A 64 -4.04 27.03 -24.10
C GLN A 64 -2.50 27.08 -24.23
N GLN A 65 -1.95 26.98 -25.44
CA GLN A 65 -0.50 27.17 -25.65
C GLN A 65 -0.09 28.60 -25.30
N THR A 66 -0.92 29.59 -25.62
CA THR A 66 -0.66 31.01 -25.29
C THR A 66 -0.60 31.25 -23.78
N LYS A 67 -1.44 30.58 -22.97
CA LYS A 67 -1.44 30.72 -21.50
C LYS A 67 -0.27 30.00 -20.82
N VAL A 68 0.19 28.88 -21.37
CA VAL A 68 1.36 28.16 -20.85
C VAL A 68 2.64 28.96 -21.13
N ASN A 69 2.78 29.52 -22.33
CA ASN A 69 3.94 30.33 -22.71
C ASN A 69 4.04 31.64 -21.91
N ALA A 70 2.91 32.32 -21.66
CA ALA A 70 2.90 33.55 -20.85
C ALA A 70 3.39 33.35 -19.40
N ASN A 71 3.15 32.17 -18.80
CA ASN A 71 3.68 31.84 -17.47
C ASN A 71 5.17 31.55 -17.50
N LEU A 72 5.67 30.95 -18.58
CA LEU A 72 7.09 30.67 -18.75
C LEU A 72 7.89 31.96 -18.94
N ASP A 73 7.39 32.88 -19.76
CA ASP A 73 8.01 34.18 -19.98
C ASP A 73 8.02 35.02 -18.69
N GLN A 74 6.94 35.00 -17.90
CA GLN A 74 6.93 35.64 -16.57
C GLN A 74 7.91 35.00 -15.59
N LEU A 75 8.14 33.68 -15.67
CA LEU A 75 9.12 33.00 -14.83
C LEU A 75 10.56 33.34 -15.22
N ILE A 76 10.84 33.45 -16.52
CA ILE A 76 12.12 33.89 -17.06
C ILE A 76 12.38 35.34 -16.65
N GLU A 77 11.40 36.23 -16.84
CA GLU A 77 11.52 37.65 -16.48
C GLU A 77 11.67 37.85 -14.95
N ARG A 78 11.00 37.04 -14.13
CA ARG A 78 11.19 37.02 -12.66
C ARG A 78 12.58 36.51 -12.26
N ARG A 79 13.13 35.51 -12.96
CA ARG A 79 14.50 35.04 -12.73
C ARG A 79 15.52 36.12 -13.07
N GLU A 80 15.36 36.80 -14.20
CA GLU A 80 16.24 37.90 -14.61
C GLU A 80 16.12 39.12 -13.68
N LYS A 81 14.93 39.44 -13.19
CA LYS A 81 14.74 40.49 -12.18
C LYS A 81 15.35 40.09 -10.83
N LYS A 82 15.28 38.83 -10.42
CA LYS A 82 15.96 38.33 -9.20
C LYS A 82 17.49 38.34 -9.33
N SER A 83 18.05 37.99 -10.48
CA SER A 83 19.50 38.04 -10.69
C SER A 83 20.02 39.49 -10.69
N LYS A 84 19.26 40.43 -11.26
CA LYS A 84 19.58 41.87 -11.22
C LYS A 84 19.32 42.52 -9.85
N ALA A 85 18.39 42.00 -9.03
CA ALA A 85 18.14 42.50 -7.68
C ALA A 85 19.19 42.06 -6.65
N ALA A 86 20.00 41.04 -6.96
CA ALA A 86 21.09 40.58 -6.11
C ALA A 86 22.28 41.57 -6.03
N SER A 87 22.32 42.60 -6.88
CA SER A 87 23.37 43.63 -6.90
C SER A 87 23.03 44.92 -6.15
N LYS A 88 21.83 45.06 -5.56
CA LYS A 88 21.52 46.19 -4.68
C LYS A 88 22.13 45.98 -3.28
N PRO A 89 22.68 47.03 -2.63
CA PRO A 89 23.20 46.91 -1.28
C PRO A 89 22.10 46.47 -0.31
N LYS A 90 22.33 45.36 0.40
CA LYS A 90 21.36 44.73 1.30
C LYS A 90 21.03 45.67 2.48
N PRO A 91 19.77 45.77 2.94
CA PRO A 91 19.41 46.61 4.08
C PRO A 91 20.04 46.09 5.38
N LYS A 92 20.41 47.02 6.30
CA LYS A 92 21.12 46.78 7.58
C LYS A 92 20.40 45.86 8.60
N TYR A 93 19.24 45.29 8.25
CA TYR A 93 18.43 44.42 9.10
C TYR A 93 18.23 43.02 8.52
N ALA A 94 18.95 42.67 7.44
CA ALA A 94 18.93 41.32 6.92
C ALA A 94 19.52 40.38 7.98
N ILE A 95 18.70 39.50 8.54
CA ILE A 95 19.15 38.39 9.37
C ILE A 95 20.19 37.63 8.55
N GLU A 96 21.43 37.62 9.02
CA GLU A 96 22.50 36.84 8.41
C GLU A 96 22.02 35.38 8.39
N LYS A 97 21.69 34.88 7.20
CA LYS A 97 21.49 33.45 7.02
C LYS A 97 22.83 32.82 7.36
N LYS A 98 22.90 32.18 8.53
CA LYS A 98 24.05 31.38 8.92
C LYS A 98 24.21 30.31 7.84
N GLU A 99 25.15 30.52 6.93
CA GLU A 99 25.44 29.57 5.88
C GLU A 99 25.79 28.25 6.54
N ILE A 100 25.06 27.19 6.19
CA ILE A 100 25.35 25.85 6.70
C ILE A 100 26.76 25.54 6.18
N PRO A 101 27.74 25.31 7.07
CA PRO A 101 29.11 25.08 6.64
C PRO A 101 29.14 23.88 5.68
N ASP A 102 29.84 24.05 4.57
CA ASP A 102 29.98 23.01 3.57
C ASP A 102 30.82 21.87 4.18
N VAL A 103 30.15 20.79 4.59
CA VAL A 103 30.79 19.68 5.30
C VAL A 103 31.55 18.84 4.28
N ASN A 104 32.77 19.26 3.99
CA ASN A 104 33.66 18.56 3.07
C ASN A 104 34.25 17.33 3.77
N LEU A 105 33.49 16.23 3.80
CA LEU A 105 33.92 14.96 4.39
C LEU A 105 35.00 14.32 3.52
N SER A 106 36.13 13.96 4.14
CA SER A 106 37.16 13.19 3.45
C SER A 106 36.65 11.79 3.10
N LYS A 107 37.15 11.20 2.00
CA LYS A 107 36.79 9.83 1.58
C LYS A 107 36.99 8.79 2.70
N LYS A 108 37.97 9.01 3.59
CA LYS A 108 38.21 8.16 4.77
C LYS A 108 37.06 8.26 5.78
N GLN A 109 36.58 9.46 6.09
CA GLN A 109 35.44 9.65 7.00
C GLN A 109 34.15 9.04 6.43
N ILE A 110 33.92 9.17 5.12
CA ILE A 110 32.76 8.53 4.46
C ILE A 110 32.84 7.00 4.61
N LEU A 111 33.99 6.40 4.34
CA LEU A 111 34.19 4.95 4.52
C LEU A 111 34.00 4.51 5.98
N THR A 112 34.47 5.31 6.95
CA THR A 112 34.26 5.03 8.37
C THR A 112 32.78 5.08 8.74
N ILE A 113 32.04 6.08 8.27
CA ILE A 113 30.59 6.21 8.49
C ILE A 113 29.87 5.00 7.89
N ILE A 114 30.17 4.63 6.65
CA ILE A 114 29.59 3.45 5.99
C ILE A 114 29.89 2.19 6.79
N GLY A 115 31.13 2.01 7.25
CA GLY A 115 31.53 0.88 8.09
C GLY A 115 30.75 0.81 9.40
N ILE A 116 30.53 1.94 10.07
CA ILE A 116 29.71 2.00 11.29
C ILE A 116 28.25 1.63 11.00
N VAL A 117 27.67 2.18 9.94
CA VAL A 117 26.29 1.86 9.55
C VAL A 117 26.14 0.37 9.23
N LEU A 118 27.07 -0.21 8.47
CA LEU A 118 27.08 -1.64 8.18
C LEU A 118 27.24 -2.49 9.43
N ALA A 119 28.09 -2.08 10.38
CA ALA A 119 28.25 -2.78 11.65
C ALA A 119 26.95 -2.78 12.47
N VAL A 120 26.25 -1.65 12.53
CA VAL A 120 24.95 -1.55 13.21
C VAL A 120 23.91 -2.45 12.53
N VAL A 121 23.84 -2.44 11.19
CA VAL A 121 22.94 -3.32 10.43
C VAL A 121 23.26 -4.80 10.67
N ALA A 122 24.54 -5.17 10.69
CA ALA A 122 24.97 -6.55 10.96
C ALA A 122 24.57 -7.01 12.36
N ILE A 123 24.75 -6.17 13.38
CA ILE A 123 24.31 -6.46 14.76
C ILE A 123 22.79 -6.68 14.81
N PHE A 124 22.03 -5.82 14.12
CA PHE A 124 20.57 -5.96 14.06
C PHE A 124 20.17 -7.30 13.44
N LEU A 125 20.74 -7.67 12.29
CA LEU A 125 20.46 -8.93 11.61
C LEU A 125 20.80 -10.16 12.46
N VAL A 126 21.92 -10.13 13.19
CA VAL A 126 22.34 -11.23 14.08
C VAL A 126 21.32 -11.48 15.19
N ILE A 127 20.61 -10.44 15.64
CA ILE A 127 19.58 -10.56 16.68
C ILE A 127 18.22 -10.93 16.08
N THR A 128 17.80 -10.26 15.00
CA THR A 128 16.44 -10.40 14.47
C THR A 128 16.23 -11.66 13.64
N LEU A 129 17.26 -12.13 12.91
CA LEU A 129 17.12 -13.31 12.06
C LEU A 129 16.85 -14.58 12.87
N PRO A 130 17.61 -14.93 13.93
CA PRO A 130 17.31 -16.11 14.74
C PRO A 130 15.91 -16.03 15.35
N GLN A 131 15.52 -14.86 15.88
CA GLN A 131 14.18 -14.67 16.44
C GLN A 131 13.08 -14.91 15.41
N THR A 132 13.27 -14.46 14.17
CA THR A 132 12.29 -14.64 13.09
C THR A 132 12.22 -16.11 12.65
N VAL A 133 13.37 -16.76 12.49
CA VAL A 133 13.44 -18.18 12.10
C VAL A 133 12.82 -19.08 13.17
N THR A 134 13.15 -18.86 14.45
CA THR A 134 12.55 -19.60 15.57
C THR A 134 11.05 -19.38 15.64
N ARG A 135 10.58 -18.14 15.45
CA ARG A 135 9.15 -17.83 15.39
C ARG A 135 8.45 -18.61 14.29
N ASP A 136 8.99 -18.59 13.08
CA ASP A 136 8.37 -19.25 11.92
C ASP A 136 8.38 -20.77 12.07
N GLN A 137 9.47 -21.32 12.61
CA GLN A 137 9.53 -22.74 12.95
C GLN A 137 8.52 -23.12 14.04
N HIS A 138 8.37 -22.30 15.09
CA HIS A 138 7.34 -22.52 16.10
C HIS A 138 5.93 -22.47 15.49
N ARG A 139 5.66 -21.56 14.55
CA ARG A 139 4.35 -21.49 13.87
C ARG A 139 4.08 -22.74 13.04
N ALA A 140 5.07 -23.22 12.30
CA ALA A 140 4.95 -24.47 11.55
C ALA A 140 4.65 -25.64 12.51
N ASN A 141 5.43 -25.78 13.58
CA ASN A 141 5.23 -26.84 14.56
C ASN A 141 3.87 -26.74 15.27
N ILE A 142 3.41 -25.54 15.64
CA ILE A 142 2.10 -25.33 16.25
C ILE A 142 1.00 -25.75 15.26
N THR A 143 1.15 -25.37 13.98
CA THR A 143 0.20 -25.76 12.94
C THR A 143 0.15 -27.28 12.78
N ASP A 144 1.29 -27.95 12.78
CA ASP A 144 1.35 -29.41 12.67
C ASP A 144 0.74 -30.12 13.89
N GLU A 145 1.02 -29.65 15.11
CA GLU A 145 0.41 -30.19 16.33
C GLU A 145 -1.11 -29.91 16.38
N PHE A 146 -1.52 -28.72 15.96
CA PHE A 146 -2.93 -28.35 15.90
C PHE A 146 -3.70 -29.17 14.86
N LYS A 147 -3.12 -29.39 13.67
CA LYS A 147 -3.64 -30.30 12.64
C LYS A 147 -3.85 -31.70 13.20
N LYS A 148 -2.89 -32.24 13.96
CA LYS A 148 -3.02 -33.56 14.59
C LYS A 148 -4.14 -33.60 15.63
N ALA A 149 -4.26 -32.55 16.45
CA ALA A 149 -5.27 -32.46 17.50
C ALA A 149 -6.70 -32.39 16.93
N LEU A 150 -6.87 -31.78 15.77
CA LEU A 150 -8.16 -31.63 15.08
C LEU A 150 -8.36 -32.64 13.94
N ASN A 151 -7.56 -33.69 13.86
CA ASN A 151 -7.63 -34.71 12.81
C ASN A 151 -8.81 -35.71 12.99
N ASP A 152 -9.77 -35.39 13.84
CA ASP A 152 -11.01 -36.15 13.98
C ASP A 152 -11.94 -35.87 12.80
N GLU A 153 -12.82 -36.84 12.48
CA GLU A 153 -13.78 -36.75 11.36
C GLU A 153 -14.63 -35.48 11.39
N THR A 154 -14.79 -34.86 12.56
CA THR A 154 -15.58 -33.65 12.77
C THR A 154 -15.00 -32.41 12.08
N TYR A 155 -13.67 -32.23 12.06
CA TYR A 155 -13.05 -30.96 11.69
C TYR A 155 -12.11 -31.04 10.49
N ASN A 156 -11.60 -32.24 10.17
CA ASN A 156 -10.54 -32.41 9.18
C ASN A 156 -10.91 -31.89 7.78
N ASP A 157 -12.17 -32.05 7.38
CA ASP A 157 -12.67 -31.58 6.07
C ASP A 157 -13.19 -30.14 6.09
N LEU A 158 -13.28 -29.51 7.26
CA LEU A 158 -13.89 -28.17 7.45
C LEU A 158 -12.87 -27.03 7.47
N ILE A 159 -11.60 -27.37 7.73
CA ILE A 159 -10.52 -26.41 7.94
C ILE A 159 -9.50 -26.53 6.83
N ASP A 160 -9.40 -25.49 6.00
CA ASP A 160 -8.24 -25.29 5.14
C ASP A 160 -7.10 -24.71 5.99
N TYR A 161 -6.17 -25.54 6.44
CA TYR A 161 -5.04 -25.07 7.25
C TYR A 161 -3.99 -24.30 6.44
N ASP A 162 -3.99 -24.39 5.12
CA ASP A 162 -2.97 -23.77 4.28
C ASP A 162 -3.39 -22.32 3.90
N GLN A 163 -4.69 -22.05 3.79
CA GLN A 163 -5.23 -20.71 3.47
C GLN A 163 -6.13 -20.12 4.58
N GLY A 164 -6.74 -20.96 5.39
CA GLY A 164 -7.71 -20.59 6.43
C GLY A 164 -7.13 -20.52 7.84
N PHE A 165 -5.85 -20.81 8.06
CA PHE A 165 -5.24 -20.74 9.39
C PHE A 165 -3.99 -19.86 9.40
N ALA A 166 -3.95 -18.88 10.32
CA ALA A 166 -2.84 -17.96 10.45
C ALA A 166 -2.51 -17.66 11.92
N ILE A 167 -1.22 -17.67 12.24
CA ILE A 167 -0.71 -17.37 13.59
C ILE A 167 0.10 -16.06 13.56
N TYR A 168 -0.19 -15.18 14.52
CA TYR A 168 0.38 -13.84 14.63
C TYR A 168 1.10 -13.60 15.96
N ARG A 169 1.76 -12.43 16.05
CA ARG A 169 2.63 -11.99 17.16
C ARG A 169 3.90 -12.86 17.31
N MET A 170 4.87 -12.39 18.10
CA MET A 170 6.15 -13.11 18.28
C MET A 170 6.00 -14.37 19.14
N ASN A 171 5.12 -14.34 20.13
CA ASN A 171 4.89 -15.45 21.05
C ASN A 171 3.74 -16.37 20.59
N ASN A 172 3.28 -16.20 19.35
CA ASN A 172 2.17 -16.97 18.77
C ASN A 172 0.90 -16.91 19.64
N THR A 173 0.64 -15.77 20.27
CA THR A 173 -0.50 -15.59 21.19
C THR A 173 -1.77 -15.16 20.47
N HIS A 174 -1.73 -14.99 19.14
CA HIS A 174 -2.92 -14.67 18.37
C HIS A 174 -3.02 -15.60 17.16
N ALA A 175 -4.20 -16.15 16.90
CA ALA A 175 -4.45 -16.93 15.70
C ALA A 175 -5.84 -16.66 15.14
N ASP A 176 -5.93 -16.71 13.81
CA ASP A 176 -7.17 -16.65 13.05
C ASP A 176 -7.39 -18.00 12.37
N LEU A 177 -8.63 -18.47 12.42
CA LEU A 177 -9.12 -19.67 11.76
C LEU A 177 -10.34 -19.31 10.91
N ILE A 178 -10.39 -19.80 9.67
CA ILE A 178 -11.51 -19.69 8.75
C ILE A 178 -12.06 -21.09 8.54
N VAL A 179 -13.37 -21.24 8.75
CA VAL A 179 -14.06 -22.54 8.66
C VAL A 179 -15.27 -22.36 7.74
N GLU A 180 -15.44 -23.25 6.77
CA GLU A 180 -16.54 -23.16 5.79
C GLU A 180 -17.88 -23.69 6.31
N ALA A 181 -17.88 -24.29 7.51
CA ALA A 181 -19.08 -24.80 8.18
C ALA A 181 -19.51 -23.91 9.35
N GLU A 182 -20.79 -24.05 9.70
CA GLU A 182 -21.32 -23.51 10.95
C GLU A 182 -20.77 -24.32 12.12
N LEU A 183 -20.10 -23.62 13.03
CA LEU A 183 -19.61 -24.15 14.29
C LEU A 183 -20.48 -23.65 15.43
N SER A 184 -20.63 -24.47 16.47
CA SER A 184 -21.23 -24.04 17.71
C SER A 184 -20.22 -23.31 18.60
N LYS A 185 -20.69 -22.75 19.73
CA LYS A 185 -19.80 -22.14 20.72
C LYS A 185 -18.95 -23.19 21.45
N GLU A 186 -19.48 -24.40 21.61
CA GLU A 186 -18.77 -25.56 22.15
C GLU A 186 -17.63 -25.96 21.23
N ASP A 187 -17.88 -26.05 19.91
CA ASP A 187 -16.83 -26.32 18.93
C ASP A 187 -15.74 -25.25 18.98
N ALA A 188 -16.13 -23.98 19.08
CA ALA A 188 -15.20 -22.86 19.20
C ALA A 188 -14.33 -22.93 20.47
N ARG A 189 -14.89 -23.37 21.60
CA ARG A 189 -14.17 -23.61 22.86
C ARG A 189 -13.16 -24.74 22.69
N ASP A 190 -13.57 -25.85 22.10
CA ASP A 190 -12.73 -27.04 21.96
C ASP A 190 -11.58 -26.80 20.99
N ILE A 191 -11.86 -26.15 19.84
CA ILE A 191 -10.83 -25.69 18.89
C ILE A 191 -9.84 -24.74 19.58
N PHE A 192 -10.33 -23.80 20.39
CA PHE A 192 -9.47 -22.88 21.14
C PHE A 192 -8.57 -23.62 22.13
N ALA A 193 -9.11 -24.61 22.84
CA ALA A 193 -8.34 -25.45 23.77
C ALA A 193 -7.23 -26.20 23.02
N SER A 194 -7.55 -26.85 21.91
CA SER A 194 -6.58 -27.56 21.06
C SER A 194 -5.47 -26.63 20.57
N TYR A 195 -5.78 -25.38 20.21
CA TYR A 195 -4.76 -24.40 19.84
C TYR A 195 -3.83 -24.04 21.02
N CYS A 196 -4.41 -23.80 22.20
CA CYS A 196 -3.64 -23.45 23.40
C CYS A 196 -2.70 -24.58 23.82
N GLU A 197 -3.17 -25.83 23.76
CA GLU A 197 -2.36 -27.02 24.03
C GLU A 197 -1.24 -27.21 23.00
N ALA A 198 -1.55 -27.10 21.70
CA ALA A 198 -0.54 -27.18 20.64
C ALA A 198 0.55 -26.11 20.83
N ARG A 199 0.15 -24.87 21.17
CA ARG A 199 1.08 -23.80 21.52
C ARG A 199 1.91 -24.14 22.75
N ALA A 200 1.28 -24.63 23.83
CA ALA A 200 1.98 -24.97 25.06
C ALA A 200 3.04 -26.04 24.84
N ASN A 201 2.71 -27.08 24.07
CA ASN A 201 3.64 -28.16 23.73
C ASN A 201 4.87 -27.64 22.97
N VAL A 202 4.68 -26.79 21.95
CA VAL A 202 5.79 -26.24 21.16
C VAL A 202 6.68 -25.31 21.97
N HIS A 203 6.09 -24.53 22.89
CA HIS A 203 6.83 -23.63 23.77
C HIS A 203 7.35 -24.30 25.06
N ASN A 204 7.14 -25.61 25.23
CA ASN A 204 7.47 -26.36 26.45
C ASN A 204 6.87 -25.72 27.72
N ILE A 205 5.65 -25.21 27.61
CA ILE A 205 4.86 -24.72 28.75
C ILE A 205 4.25 -25.93 29.44
N ASP A 206 4.35 -25.96 30.77
CA ASP A 206 3.71 -26.98 31.58
C ASP A 206 2.19 -26.93 31.42
N LEU A 207 1.60 -28.02 30.92
CA LEU A 207 0.16 -28.13 30.70
C LEU A 207 -0.62 -28.07 32.01
N GLU A 208 -0.01 -28.40 33.15
CA GLU A 208 -0.66 -28.28 34.46
C GLU A 208 -0.82 -26.82 34.90
N ASP A 209 0.00 -25.91 34.34
CA ASP A 209 -0.09 -24.47 34.59
C ASP A 209 -1.06 -23.79 33.61
N MET A 210 -2.36 -24.00 33.85
CA MET A 210 -3.45 -23.44 33.05
C MET A 210 -3.33 -21.92 32.85
N ASN A 211 -2.80 -21.20 33.83
CA ASN A 211 -2.60 -19.76 33.68
C ASN A 211 -1.60 -19.46 32.55
N LYS A 212 -0.49 -20.20 32.45
CA LYS A 212 0.49 -19.99 31.36
C LYS A 212 0.02 -20.50 30.01
N VAL A 213 -0.76 -21.58 29.98
CA VAL A 213 -1.28 -22.18 28.74
C VAL A 213 -2.21 -21.18 28.04
N TYR A 214 -3.12 -20.57 28.79
CA TYR A 214 -4.22 -19.76 28.25
C TYR A 214 -4.00 -18.23 28.31
N ALA A 215 -3.07 -17.72 29.13
CA ALA A 215 -2.86 -16.28 29.30
C ALA A 215 -2.44 -15.54 28.02
N ASP A 216 -3.02 -14.35 27.82
CA ASP A 216 -2.77 -13.47 26.67
C ASP A 216 -3.07 -14.12 25.30
N VAL A 217 -3.77 -15.26 25.25
CA VAL A 217 -4.15 -15.90 23.99
C VAL A 217 -5.43 -15.26 23.45
N SER A 218 -5.41 -14.89 22.17
CA SER A 218 -6.57 -14.46 21.41
C SER A 218 -6.76 -15.34 20.19
N PHE A 219 -7.92 -15.98 20.08
CA PHE A 219 -8.25 -16.85 18.97
C PHE A 219 -9.53 -16.37 18.31
N ARG A 220 -9.48 -16.22 16.98
CA ARG A 220 -10.62 -15.79 16.18
C ARG A 220 -11.00 -16.90 15.22
N ILE A 221 -12.27 -17.23 15.18
CA ILE A 221 -12.87 -18.15 14.22
C ILE A 221 -13.81 -17.34 13.35
N SER A 222 -13.65 -17.43 12.03
CA SER A 222 -14.49 -16.74 11.05
C SER A 222 -15.19 -17.76 10.17
N MET A 223 -16.52 -17.66 10.07
CA MET A 223 -17.37 -18.51 9.26
C MET A 223 -17.95 -17.64 8.14
N PRO A 224 -17.45 -17.74 6.90
CA PRO A 224 -17.88 -16.87 5.81
C PRO A 224 -19.41 -16.87 5.63
N GLY A 225 -20.03 -15.69 5.79
CA GLY A 225 -21.49 -15.53 5.67
C GLY A 225 -22.29 -15.76 6.96
N ASN A 226 -21.69 -16.37 7.98
CA ASN A 226 -22.36 -16.74 9.25
C ASN A 226 -21.74 -16.07 10.49
N GLY A 227 -20.81 -15.14 10.29
CA GLY A 227 -20.14 -14.39 11.34
C GLY A 227 -18.94 -15.12 11.91
N GLY A 228 -18.82 -15.22 13.23
CA GLY A 228 -17.68 -15.90 13.84
C GLY A 228 -17.67 -15.86 15.36
N TYR A 229 -16.55 -16.31 15.93
CA TYR A 229 -16.30 -16.29 17.36
C TYR A 229 -14.94 -15.66 17.66
N LEU A 230 -14.87 -14.96 18.78
CA LEU A 230 -13.64 -14.38 19.29
C LEU A 230 -13.48 -14.73 20.77
N ILE A 231 -12.35 -15.36 21.09
CA ILE A 231 -11.97 -15.72 22.45
C ILE A 231 -10.68 -14.95 22.78
N ARG A 232 -10.67 -14.24 23.92
CA ARG A 232 -9.55 -13.40 24.35
C ARG A 232 -9.34 -13.51 25.84
N ASP A 233 -8.12 -13.89 26.24
CA ASP A 233 -7.67 -13.87 27.64
C ASP A 233 -8.64 -14.62 28.57
N LYS A 234 -9.04 -15.82 28.15
CA LYS A 234 -9.93 -16.73 28.87
C LYS A 234 -9.23 -18.05 29.12
N ASN A 235 -9.35 -18.56 30.34
CA ASN A 235 -8.98 -19.95 30.62
C ASN A 235 -10.15 -20.89 30.26
N LEU A 236 -9.89 -22.20 30.26
CA LEU A 236 -10.91 -23.19 29.90
C LEU A 236 -12.12 -23.20 30.86
N ALA A 237 -11.89 -22.93 32.16
CA ALA A 237 -12.95 -22.87 33.16
C ALA A 237 -13.88 -21.65 33.00
N ASP A 238 -13.36 -20.52 32.52
CA ASP A 238 -14.17 -19.35 32.16
C ASP A 238 -15.11 -19.70 30.99
N LEU A 239 -14.62 -20.50 30.04
CA LEU A 239 -15.35 -20.91 28.85
C LEU A 239 -16.39 -22.01 29.10
N ASP A 240 -16.48 -22.54 30.33
CA ASP A 240 -17.65 -23.34 30.73
C ASP A 240 -18.94 -22.50 30.69
N ASN A 241 -18.81 -21.17 30.82
CA ASN A 241 -19.86 -20.23 30.44
C ASN A 241 -19.65 -19.73 29.00
N LEU A 242 -20.32 -20.38 28.05
CA LEU A 242 -20.26 -20.08 26.62
C LEU A 242 -20.75 -18.66 26.25
N GLU A 243 -21.45 -17.96 27.15
CA GLU A 243 -21.83 -16.56 26.93
C GLU A 243 -20.61 -15.62 26.91
N LEU A 244 -19.48 -16.03 27.48
CA LEU A 244 -18.23 -15.26 27.46
C LEU A 244 -17.51 -15.30 26.11
N ILE A 245 -17.95 -16.15 25.17
CA ILE A 245 -17.45 -16.18 23.80
C ILE A 245 -18.14 -15.05 23.01
N GLU A 246 -17.33 -14.10 22.54
CA GLU A 246 -17.81 -12.98 21.74
C GLU A 246 -18.23 -13.48 20.35
N VAL A 247 -19.47 -13.17 19.96
CA VAL A 247 -20.00 -13.50 18.63
C VAL A 247 -19.68 -12.35 17.69
N LEU A 248 -19.01 -12.68 16.59
CA LEU A 248 -18.68 -11.73 15.54
C LEU A 248 -19.80 -11.70 14.48
N PRO A 249 -20.09 -10.52 13.90
CA PRO A 249 -21.04 -10.39 12.81
C PRO A 249 -20.51 -10.95 11.49
#